data_AF-A0A1I0YRE6-F1
#
_entry.id   AF-A0A1I0YRE6-F1
#
_cell.length_a   1.000
_cell.length_b   1.000
_cell.length_c   1.000
_cell.angle_alpha   90.00
_cell.angle_beta   90.00
_cell.angle_gamma   90.00
#
_symmetry.space_group_name_H-M   'P 1'
#
loop_
_entity.id
_entity.type
_entity.pdbx_description
1 polymer ?
#
loop_
_entity_poly.entity_id
_entity_poly.type
_entity_poly.pdbx_seq_one_letter_code
_entity_poly.pdbx_strand_id
1 'polypeptide(L)'
;MTRIILITFLFLCYNVKGQTKQDIKTYNFNYCYVRVTDASSNSFIKPWARDVEIIYDQFLKSIEILYTTNEFERVAKRLSFVSKQPNGMWYMKDSSNVNYYVLNQLENSLFMFMLAEKKQGVIFQFEMSNDLKE
;
A
#
# COMPACT_ATOMS: atom_id res chain seq x y z
N MET A 1 -0.10 -39.06 -30.59
CA MET A 1 -0.29 -37.59 -30.55
C MET A 1 -0.13 -37.08 -29.11
N THR A 2 1.08 -37.04 -28.56
CA THR A 2 1.30 -36.74 -27.12
C THR A 2 2.52 -35.85 -26.85
N ARG A 3 3.34 -35.55 -27.86
CA ARG A 3 4.59 -34.78 -27.70
C ARG A 3 4.44 -33.26 -27.89
N ILE A 4 3.36 -32.80 -28.53
CA ILE A 4 3.16 -31.37 -28.83
C ILE A 4 2.66 -30.60 -27.59
N ILE A 5 1.90 -31.23 -26.70
CA ILE A 5 1.32 -30.59 -25.50
C ILE A 5 2.40 -30.22 -24.47
N LEU A 6 3.48 -31.00 -24.38
CA LEU A 6 4.53 -30.79 -23.38
C LEU A 6 5.38 -29.54 -23.70
N ILE A 7 5.59 -29.25 -24.98
CA ILE A 7 6.42 -28.12 -25.45
C ILE A 7 5.67 -26.79 -25.25
N THR A 8 4.36 -26.76 -25.51
CA THR A 8 3.53 -25.57 -25.21
C THR A 8 3.41 -25.31 -23.72
N PHE A 9 3.32 -26.35 -22.88
CA PHE A 9 3.27 -26.18 -21.42
C PHE A 9 4.60 -25.65 -20.84
N LEU A 10 5.74 -26.14 -21.32
CA LEU A 10 7.06 -25.64 -20.94
C LEU A 10 7.31 -24.19 -21.36
N PHE A 11 6.79 -23.77 -22.52
CA PHE A 11 6.88 -22.37 -22.99
C PHE A 11 6.03 -21.40 -22.14
N LEU A 12 4.87 -21.84 -21.64
CA LEU A 12 4.05 -21.07 -20.70
C LEU A 12 4.77 -20.88 -19.36
N CYS A 13 5.40 -21.92 -18.80
CA CYS A 13 6.12 -21.82 -17.54
C CYS A 13 7.37 -20.92 -17.62
N TYR A 14 8.07 -20.88 -18.75
CA TYR A 14 9.24 -20.03 -18.95
C TYR A 14 8.89 -18.54 -19.07
N ASN A 15 7.79 -18.21 -19.75
CA ASN A 15 7.35 -16.81 -19.87
C ASN A 15 6.84 -16.23 -18.54
N VAL A 16 6.18 -17.04 -17.71
CA VAL A 16 5.67 -16.60 -16.39
C VAL A 16 6.82 -16.25 -15.42
N LYS A 17 7.97 -16.94 -15.51
CA LYS A 17 9.15 -16.63 -14.67
C LYS A 17 9.93 -15.39 -15.11
N GLY A 18 9.79 -14.96 -16.37
CA GLY A 18 10.52 -13.81 -16.92
C GLY A 18 9.85 -12.45 -16.64
N GLN A 19 8.52 -12.40 -16.59
CA GLN A 19 7.77 -11.14 -16.40
C GLN A 19 7.58 -10.72 -14.94
N THR A 20 7.74 -11.64 -13.98
CA THR A 20 7.35 -11.41 -12.58
C THR A 20 8.23 -10.41 -11.83
N LYS A 21 9.40 -10.03 -12.35
CA LYS A 21 10.29 -9.05 -11.68
C LYS A 21 10.04 -7.59 -12.07
N GLN A 22 9.33 -7.30 -13.17
CA GLN A 22 9.15 -5.91 -13.64
C GLN A 22 7.99 -5.15 -12.96
N ASP A 23 7.11 -5.86 -12.25
CA ASP A 23 5.87 -5.28 -11.71
C ASP A 23 5.91 -4.98 -10.20
N ILE A 24 7.07 -5.12 -9.56
CA ILE A 24 7.27 -4.77 -8.14
C ILE A 24 8.10 -3.48 -8.05
N LYS A 25 7.56 -2.48 -7.35
CA LYS A 25 8.24 -1.21 -7.07
C LYS A 25 8.41 -1.01 -5.58
N THR A 26 9.58 -0.54 -5.16
CA THR A 26 9.86 -0.23 -3.75
C THR A 26 10.10 1.26 -3.58
N TYR A 27 9.48 1.85 -2.56
CA TYR A 27 9.63 3.25 -2.18
C TYR A 27 10.08 3.34 -0.72
N ASN A 28 10.99 4.25 -0.42
CA ASN A 28 11.52 4.45 0.92
C ASN A 28 11.25 5.88 1.40
N PHE A 29 10.77 6.00 2.63
CA PHE A 29 10.42 7.24 3.28
C PHE A 29 10.97 7.28 4.70
N ASN A 30 11.51 8.42 5.13
CA ASN A 30 12.01 8.57 6.50
C ASN A 30 10.88 8.57 7.54
N TYR A 31 9.73 9.15 7.20
CA TYR A 31 8.65 9.43 8.15
C TYR A 31 7.29 9.01 7.60
N CYS A 32 6.39 8.63 8.51
CA CYS A 32 4.97 8.53 8.26
C CYS A 32 4.20 9.31 9.33
N TYR A 33 3.34 10.20 8.85
CA TYR A 33 2.47 11.04 9.66
C TYR A 33 1.03 10.54 9.54
N VAL A 34 0.27 10.65 10.63
CA VAL A 34 -1.17 10.48 10.60
C VAL A 34 -1.83 11.83 10.82
N ARG A 35 -2.65 12.23 9.86
CA ARG A 35 -3.64 13.31 10.02
C ARG A 35 -4.94 12.69 10.48
N VAL A 36 -5.44 13.14 11.61
CA VAL A 36 -6.74 12.74 12.14
C VAL A 36 -7.70 13.89 11.91
N THR A 37 -8.78 13.65 11.17
CA THR A 37 -9.86 14.61 10.93
C THR A 37 -11.13 14.09 11.60
N ASP A 38 -11.71 14.89 12.49
CA ASP A 38 -12.97 14.55 13.15
C ASP A 38 -14.21 14.94 12.31
N ALA A 39 -15.40 14.55 12.78
CA ALA A 39 -16.66 14.90 12.13
C ALA A 39 -16.95 16.41 12.10
N SER A 40 -16.28 17.19 12.95
CA SER A 40 -16.35 18.66 13.00
C SER A 40 -15.33 19.32 12.07
N SER A 41 -14.62 18.55 11.25
CA SER A 41 -13.55 19.00 10.34
C SER A 41 -12.32 19.60 11.04
N ASN A 42 -12.16 19.39 12.35
CA ASN A 42 -10.90 19.70 13.01
C ASN A 42 -9.87 18.67 12.58
N SER A 43 -8.66 19.11 12.29
CA SER A 43 -7.57 18.20 11.93
C SER A 43 -6.30 18.49 12.71
N PHE A 44 -5.60 17.42 13.10
CA PHE A 44 -4.26 17.50 13.65
C PHE A 44 -3.36 16.44 13.03
N ILE A 45 -2.06 16.71 13.00
CA ILE A 45 -1.04 15.81 12.46
C ILE A 45 -0.19 15.30 13.62
N LYS A 46 0.13 14.00 13.63
CA LYS A 46 1.12 13.42 14.55
C LYS A 46 2.08 12.49 13.81
N PRO A 47 3.34 12.40 14.26
CA PRO A 47 4.24 11.32 13.85
C PRO A 47 3.60 9.96 14.21
N TRP A 48 3.65 9.02 13.27
CA TRP A 48 3.09 7.68 13.44
C TRP A 48 4.16 6.60 13.36
N ALA A 49 5.05 6.68 12.37
CA ALA A 49 6.14 5.73 12.19
C ALA A 49 7.34 6.36 11.48
N ARG A 50 8.46 5.63 11.44
CA ARG A 50 9.69 6.00 10.72
C ARG A 50 10.25 4.83 9.91
N ASP A 51 11.28 5.10 9.10
CA ASP A 51 11.98 4.13 8.25
C ASP A 51 11.01 3.33 7.37
N VAL A 52 10.06 4.00 6.73
CA VAL A 52 8.95 3.36 6.04
C VAL A 52 9.36 2.89 4.65
N GLU A 53 9.20 1.59 4.40
CA GLU A 53 9.38 0.95 3.10
C GLU A 53 8.02 0.51 2.57
N ILE A 54 7.74 0.83 1.30
CA ILE A 54 6.50 0.46 0.63
C ILE A 54 6.86 -0.42 -0.56
N ILE A 55 6.42 -1.67 -0.52
CA ILE A 55 6.57 -2.62 -1.61
C ILE A 55 5.23 -2.71 -2.32
N TYR A 56 5.19 -2.21 -3.55
CA TYR A 56 4.01 -2.19 -4.40
C TYR A 56 4.13 -3.25 -5.49
N ASP A 57 3.31 -4.29 -5.39
CA ASP A 57 3.16 -5.33 -6.40
C ASP A 57 1.96 -5.00 -7.30
N GLN A 58 2.24 -4.54 -8.52
CA GLN A 58 1.21 -4.14 -9.49
C GLN A 58 0.44 -5.34 -10.03
N PHE A 59 1.09 -6.48 -10.17
CA PHE A 59 0.50 -7.71 -10.71
C PHE A 59 -0.51 -8.30 -9.74
N LEU A 60 -0.11 -8.49 -8.48
CA LEU A 60 -0.98 -8.98 -7.41
C LEU A 60 -1.93 -7.90 -6.88
N LYS A 61 -1.74 -6.64 -7.28
CA LYS A 61 -2.45 -5.47 -6.75
C LYS A 61 -2.42 -5.46 -5.23
N SER A 62 -1.23 -5.59 -4.68
CA SER A 62 -1.02 -5.57 -3.23
C SER A 62 0.07 -4.58 -2.84
N ILE A 63 -0.07 -4.05 -1.63
CA ILE A 63 0.89 -3.11 -1.05
C ILE A 63 1.30 -3.69 0.29
N GLU A 64 2.61 -3.79 0.51
CA GLU A 64 3.18 -4.10 1.82
C GLU A 64 3.90 -2.85 2.34
N ILE A 65 3.59 -2.48 3.59
CA ILE A 65 4.15 -1.33 4.26
C ILE A 65 4.94 -1.85 5.44
N LEU A 66 6.25 -1.69 5.40
CA LEU A 66 7.16 -2.01 6.49
C LEU A 66 7.57 -0.72 7.18
N TYR A 67 7.49 -0.65 8.49
CA TYR A 67 7.80 0.57 9.24
C TYR A 67 8.29 0.26 10.64
N THR A 68 8.99 1.22 11.24
CA THR A 68 9.44 1.16 12.63
C THR A 68 8.51 2.00 13.51
N THR A 69 7.97 1.41 14.58
CA THR A 69 7.11 2.12 15.54
C THR A 69 7.93 3.08 16.42
N ASN A 70 7.22 3.90 17.21
CA ASN A 70 7.85 4.75 18.23
C ASN A 70 8.53 3.93 19.34
N GLU A 71 8.11 2.68 19.55
CA GLU A 71 8.73 1.72 20.47
C GLU A 71 9.93 0.98 19.85
N PHE A 72 10.38 1.41 18.67
CA PHE A 72 11.50 0.81 17.93
C PHE A 72 11.23 -0.61 17.39
N GLU A 73 9.95 -1.01 17.26
CA GLU A 73 9.58 -2.31 16.70
C GLU A 73 9.40 -2.23 15.19
N ARG A 74 9.94 -3.20 14.45
CA ARG A 74 9.72 -3.33 13.00
C ARG A 74 8.42 -4.10 12.74
N VAL A 75 7.48 -3.46 12.06
CA VAL A 75 6.15 -4.02 11.76
C VAL A 75 5.94 -4.04 10.26
N ALA A 76 5.23 -5.05 9.77
CA ALA A 76 4.78 -5.16 8.38
C ALA A 76 3.25 -5.16 8.32
N LYS A 77 2.69 -4.43 7.37
CA LYS A 77 1.25 -4.36 7.12
C LYS A 77 0.96 -4.54 5.65
N ARG A 78 0.16 -5.55 5.32
CA ARG A 78 -0.23 -5.86 3.94
C ARG A 78 -1.65 -5.41 3.65
N LEU A 79 -1.80 -4.72 2.53
CA LEU A 79 -3.07 -4.30 1.95
C LEU A 79 -3.30 -5.07 0.64
N SER A 80 -4.48 -5.66 0.52
CA SER A 80 -4.90 -6.42 -0.66
C SER A 80 -6.02 -5.68 -1.38
N PHE A 81 -5.93 -5.58 -2.71
CA PHE A 81 -6.94 -4.94 -3.53
C PHE A 81 -8.30 -5.65 -3.45
N VAL A 82 -9.37 -4.86 -3.37
CA VAL A 82 -10.76 -5.34 -3.40
C VAL A 82 -11.46 -4.81 -4.64
N SER A 83 -11.44 -3.49 -4.85
CA SER A 83 -12.09 -2.85 -6.00
C SER A 83 -11.47 -1.50 -6.35
N LYS A 84 -11.77 -0.99 -7.54
CA LYS A 84 -11.38 0.36 -7.96
C LYS A 84 -12.57 1.30 -7.83
N GLN A 85 -12.37 2.43 -7.19
CA GLN A 85 -13.38 3.47 -7.04
C GLN A 85 -13.47 4.34 -8.31
N PRO A 86 -14.62 4.97 -8.59
CA PRO A 86 -14.79 5.84 -9.77
C PRO A 86 -13.79 6.99 -9.84
N ASN A 87 -13.34 7.49 -8.68
CA ASN A 87 -12.34 8.54 -8.56
C ASN A 87 -10.89 8.07 -8.78
N GLY A 88 -10.68 6.81 -9.20
CA GLY A 88 -9.36 6.25 -9.47
C GLY A 88 -8.71 5.56 -8.27
N MET A 89 -9.15 5.82 -7.04
CA MET A 89 -8.57 5.21 -5.85
C MET A 89 -8.80 3.70 -5.79
N TRP A 90 -7.87 2.98 -5.16
CA TRP A 90 -8.03 1.58 -4.85
C TRP A 90 -8.67 1.42 -3.48
N TYR A 91 -9.73 0.62 -3.42
CA TYR A 91 -10.30 0.13 -2.17
C TYR A 91 -9.58 -1.18 -1.81
N MET A 92 -8.93 -1.19 -0.66
CA MET A 92 -8.06 -2.28 -0.20
C MET A 92 -8.44 -2.70 1.22
N LYS A 93 -8.04 -3.92 1.63
CA LYS A 93 -8.23 -4.45 2.97
C LYS A 93 -6.95 -5.05 3.54
N ASP A 94 -6.78 -4.99 4.86
CA ASP A 94 -5.76 -5.77 5.56
C ASP A 94 -6.29 -7.13 6.04
N SER A 95 -5.40 -7.92 6.64
CA SER A 95 -5.74 -9.25 7.20
C SER A 95 -6.75 -9.20 8.33
N SER A 96 -6.95 -8.03 8.96
CA SER A 96 -7.92 -7.79 10.03
C SER A 96 -9.25 -7.25 9.49
N ASN A 97 -9.47 -7.27 8.17
CA ASN A 97 -10.65 -6.75 7.48
C ASN A 97 -10.87 -5.23 7.62
N VAL A 98 -9.84 -4.48 8.00
CA VAL A 98 -9.90 -3.02 8.03
C VAL A 98 -9.78 -2.51 6.59
N ASN A 99 -10.56 -1.47 6.26
CA ASN A 99 -10.69 -0.95 4.90
C ASN A 99 -9.83 0.30 4.68
N TYR A 100 -9.17 0.37 3.54
CA TYR A 100 -8.32 1.49 3.16
C TYR A 100 -8.66 1.97 1.76
N TYR A 101 -8.50 3.27 1.55
CA TYR A 101 -8.48 3.89 0.23
C TYR A 101 -7.05 4.33 -0.08
N VAL A 102 -6.48 3.83 -1.17
CA VAL A 102 -5.10 4.12 -1.57
C VAL A 102 -5.13 4.82 -2.92
N LEU A 103 -4.34 5.89 -3.08
CA LEU A 103 -4.16 6.53 -4.38
C LEU A 103 -3.48 5.55 -5.35
N ASN A 104 -4.02 5.42 -6.55
CA ASN A 104 -3.53 4.47 -7.56
C ASN A 104 -2.29 4.97 -8.34
N GLN A 105 -1.75 6.13 -7.97
CA GLN A 105 -0.53 6.70 -8.52
C GLN A 105 0.42 6.98 -7.35
N LEU A 106 1.53 6.25 -7.35
CA LEU A 106 2.61 6.46 -6.39
C LEU A 106 3.66 7.29 -7.09
N GLU A 107 3.74 8.57 -6.74
CA GLU A 107 4.87 9.41 -7.13
C GLU A 107 5.99 9.24 -6.09
N ASN A 108 7.25 9.28 -6.52
CA ASN A 108 8.42 9.03 -5.67
C ASN A 108 8.52 9.93 -4.42
N SER A 109 7.76 11.02 -4.37
CA SER A 109 7.78 12.02 -3.30
C SER A 109 6.68 11.84 -2.25
N LEU A 110 5.62 11.06 -2.51
CA LEU A 110 4.48 10.98 -1.60
C LEU A 110 3.70 9.68 -1.73
N PHE A 111 3.51 8.96 -0.63
CA PHE A 111 2.49 7.92 -0.52
C PHE A 111 1.41 8.37 0.46
N MET A 112 0.16 8.25 0.05
CA MET A 112 -0.98 8.57 0.89
C MET A 112 -2.02 7.46 0.85
N PHE A 113 -2.48 7.05 2.03
CA PHE A 113 -3.65 6.18 2.15
C PHE A 113 -4.57 6.66 3.27
N MET A 114 -5.87 6.39 3.11
CA MET A 114 -6.91 6.82 4.04
C MET A 114 -7.59 5.61 4.66
N LEU A 115 -7.71 5.64 5.98
CA LEU A 115 -8.58 4.79 6.77
C LEU A 115 -9.74 5.65 7.28
N ALA A 116 -10.94 5.46 6.73
CA ALA A 116 -12.14 6.10 7.27
C ALA A 116 -12.82 5.15 8.26
N GLU A 117 -12.85 5.50 9.54
CA GLU A 117 -13.62 4.74 10.51
C GLU A 117 -15.09 5.21 10.49
N LYS A 118 -15.99 4.31 10.12
CA LYS A 118 -17.43 4.63 9.99
C LYS A 118 -18.08 4.91 11.35
N LYS A 119 -17.50 4.44 12.45
CA LYS A 119 -17.93 4.81 13.80
C LYS A 119 -17.33 6.16 14.14
N GLN A 120 -18.18 7.16 14.42
CA GLN A 120 -17.81 8.51 14.86
C GLN A 120 -17.31 9.50 13.78
N GLY A 121 -17.25 9.10 12.51
CA GLY A 121 -16.92 10.03 11.41
C GLY A 121 -15.48 10.53 11.44
N VAL A 122 -14.57 9.75 12.02
CA VAL A 122 -13.15 10.07 12.10
C VAL A 122 -12.42 9.49 10.89
N ILE A 123 -11.60 10.32 10.25
CA ILE A 123 -10.79 9.95 9.10
C ILE A 123 -9.32 10.00 9.51
N PHE A 124 -8.62 8.90 9.32
CA PHE A 124 -7.17 8.81 9.46
C PHE A 124 -6.54 8.83 8.08
N GLN A 125 -5.77 9.86 7.77
CA GLN A 125 -5.00 9.96 6.54
C GLN A 125 -3.53 9.79 6.88
N PHE A 126 -2.91 8.77 6.31
CA PHE A 126 -1.50 8.47 6.47
C PHE A 126 -0.73 9.07 5.31
N GLU A 127 0.36 9.75 5.62
CA GLU A 127 1.21 10.44 4.67
C GLU A 127 2.68 10.08 4.93
N MET A 128 3.31 9.40 3.98
CA MET A 128 4.75 9.14 4.02
C MET A 128 5.52 10.28 3.36
N SER A 129 6.61 10.70 4.01
CA SER A 129 7.45 11.82 3.60
C SER A 129 8.92 11.58 3.97
N ASN A 130 9.84 12.13 3.17
CA ASN A 130 11.25 12.21 3.53
C ASN A 130 11.60 13.47 4.34
N ASP A 131 10.72 14.48 4.27
CA ASP A 131 10.86 15.73 5.00
C ASP A 131 10.20 15.62 6.37
N LEU A 132 10.91 16.13 7.38
CA LEU A 132 10.37 16.28 8.72
C LEU A 132 9.32 17.40 8.70
N LYS A 133 8.08 17.07 9.11
CA LYS A 133 7.03 18.05 9.36
C LYS A 133 7.10 18.55 10.79
N GLU A 134 7.28 19.86 10.93
CA GLU A 134 7.20 20.60 12.20
C GLU A 134 5.74 20.87 12.62
#